data_AF-A0A2V6G4M9-F1
#
_entry.id   AF-A0A2V6G4M9-F1
#
_cell.length_a   1.000
_cell.length_b   1.000
_cell.length_c   1.000
_cell.angle_alpha   90.00
_cell.angle_beta   90.00
_cell.angle_gamma   90.00
#
_symmetry.space_group_name_H-M   'P 1'
#
loop_
_entity.id
_entity.type
_entity.pdbx_description
1 polymer ?
#
loop_
_entity_poly.entity_id
_entity_poly.type
_entity_poly.pdbx_seq_one_letter_code
_entity_poly.pdbx_strand_id
1 'polypeptide(L)' 'KDTRPKGSHFDGARMPYAMFFRSGYAMHQGYVPPFAASHGCIRLPGEMAVRFFENAPVGTSVTVTE' A
#
# COMPACT_ATOMS: atom_id res chain seq x y z
N LYS A 1 -0.93 25.53 -10.21
CA LYS A 1 -1.53 24.18 -10.26
C LYS A 1 -1.66 23.83 -11.73
N ASP A 2 -0.83 22.94 -12.24
CA ASP A 2 -0.83 22.63 -13.66
C ASP A 2 -2.15 22.01 -14.08
N THR A 3 -2.64 22.43 -15.25
CA THR A 3 -3.90 21.93 -15.79
C THR A 3 -3.68 20.52 -16.31
N ARG A 4 -4.63 19.62 -16.02
CA ARG A 4 -4.61 18.25 -16.54
C ARG A 4 -4.53 18.30 -18.08
N PRO A 5 -3.54 17.65 -18.72
CA PRO A 5 -3.47 17.57 -20.18
C PRO A 5 -4.78 17.06 -20.81
N LYS A 6 -5.15 17.59 -21.99
CA LYS A 6 -6.35 17.15 -22.71
C LYS A 6 -6.27 15.65 -22.98
N GLY A 7 -7.32 14.91 -22.61
CA GLY A 7 -7.42 13.46 -22.85
C GLY A 7 -6.78 12.57 -21.79
N SER A 8 -6.02 13.11 -20.82
CA SER A 8 -5.53 12.26 -19.71
C SER A 8 -6.65 11.92 -18.72
N HIS A 9 -6.46 10.90 -17.90
CA HIS A 9 -7.33 10.61 -16.77
C HIS A 9 -6.47 10.22 -15.57
N PHE A 10 -7.05 10.29 -14.38
CA PHE A 10 -6.40 9.77 -13.20
C PHE A 10 -6.47 8.26 -13.23
N ASP A 11 -5.32 7.60 -13.27
CA ASP A 11 -5.21 6.15 -13.06
C ASP A 11 -4.67 5.92 -11.64
N GLY A 12 -5.56 5.51 -10.75
CA GLY A 12 -5.22 5.26 -9.36
C GLY A 12 -4.27 4.07 -9.25
N ALA A 13 -3.19 4.22 -8.48
CA ALA A 13 -2.28 3.11 -8.22
C ALA A 13 -3.07 1.93 -7.63
N ARG A 14 -2.97 0.77 -8.26
CA ARG A 14 -3.59 -0.45 -7.75
C ARG A 14 -2.88 -0.87 -6.47
N MET A 15 -3.61 -0.95 -5.36
CA MET A 15 -3.12 -1.41 -4.06
C MET A 15 -3.93 -2.63 -3.58
N PRO A 16 -3.74 -3.82 -4.18
CA PRO A 16 -4.47 -5.02 -3.76
C PRO A 16 -4.14 -5.37 -2.30
N TYR A 17 -5.12 -5.92 -1.59
CA TYR A 17 -4.98 -6.33 -0.18
C TYR A 17 -4.51 -5.21 0.75
N ALA A 18 -5.00 -3.99 0.50
CA ALA A 18 -4.65 -2.82 1.31
C ALA A 18 -5.23 -2.92 2.73
N MET A 19 -4.33 -2.89 3.72
CA MET A 19 -4.62 -2.87 5.14
C MET A 19 -4.12 -1.55 5.75
N PHE A 20 -5.04 -0.63 6.03
CA PHE A 20 -4.71 0.68 6.58
C PHE A 20 -4.45 0.59 8.08
N PHE A 21 -3.29 1.09 8.52
CA PHE A 21 -2.91 1.07 9.93
C PHE A 21 -2.70 2.47 10.51
N ARG A 22 -2.54 3.51 9.67
CA ARG A 22 -2.46 4.90 10.11
C ARG A 22 -2.89 5.84 9.00
N SER A 23 -4.05 6.50 9.10
CA SER A 23 -4.52 7.47 8.08
C SER A 23 -4.32 6.92 6.65
N GLY A 24 -3.64 7.63 5.76
CA GLY A 24 -3.32 7.19 4.40
C GLY A 24 -2.21 6.14 4.24
N TYR A 25 -1.62 5.63 5.34
CA TYR A 25 -0.60 4.59 5.31
C TYR A 25 -1.23 3.20 5.42
N ALA A 26 -0.82 2.32 4.50
CA ALA A 26 -1.28 0.94 4.42
C ALA A 26 -0.14 -0.04 4.16
N MET A 27 -0.36 -1.29 4.54
CA MET A 27 0.33 -2.44 3.97
C MET A 27 -0.46 -2.90 2.74
N HIS A 28 0.20 -3.19 1.61
CA HIS A 28 -0.50 -3.69 0.42
C HIS A 28 0.43 -4.48 -0.51
N GLN A 29 -0.15 -5.25 -1.43
CA GLN A 29 0.61 -5.94 -2.46
C GLN A 29 1.33 -4.96 -3.38
N GLY A 30 2.60 -5.23 -3.68
CA GLY A 30 3.37 -4.51 -4.69
C GLY A 30 4.76 -5.12 -4.91
N TYR A 31 5.48 -4.62 -5.92
CA TYR A 31 6.89 -4.98 -6.12
C TYR A 31 7.74 -4.49 -4.93
N VAL A 32 8.59 -5.35 -4.36
CA VAL A 32 9.45 -5.03 -3.21
C VAL A 32 10.92 -5.08 -3.66
N PRO A 33 11.55 -3.92 -3.98
CA PRO A 33 12.97 -3.85 -4.26
C PRO A 33 13.79 -3.97 -2.96
N PRO A 34 15.12 -4.23 -3.05
CA PRO A 34 15.99 -4.39 -1.88
C PRO A 34 16.32 -3.07 -1.16
N PHE A 35 15.54 -2.02 -1.37
CA PHE A 35 15.68 -0.71 -0.74
C PHE A 35 14.30 -0.06 -0.54
N ALA A 36 14.21 0.92 0.36
CA ALA A 36 12.98 1.67 0.60
C ALA A 36 12.59 2.47 -0.66
N ALA A 37 11.45 2.14 -1.25
CA ALA A 37 11.01 2.72 -2.52
C ALA A 37 9.48 2.89 -2.60
N SER A 38 8.85 3.13 -1.45
CA SER A 38 7.46 3.56 -1.36
C SER A 38 7.39 5.01 -0.90
N HIS A 39 6.23 5.64 -1.07
CA HIS A 39 5.94 6.97 -0.51
C HIS A 39 5.42 6.89 0.93
N GLY A 40 5.78 5.82 1.66
CA GLY A 40 5.40 5.59 3.05
C GLY A 40 4.61 4.30 3.30
N CYS A 41 3.78 3.85 2.35
CA CYS A 41 3.10 2.56 2.48
C CYS A 41 4.11 1.39 2.50
N ILE A 42 3.75 0.30 3.16
CA ILE A 42 4.58 -0.91 3.24
C ILE A 42 4.15 -1.85 2.11
N ARG A 43 5.06 -2.12 1.17
CA ARG A 43 4.80 -3.07 0.07
C ARG A 43 5.15 -4.48 0.50
N LEU A 44 4.25 -5.41 0.20
CA LEU A 44 4.41 -6.84 0.48
C LEU A 44 4.42 -7.64 -0.83
N PRO A 45 5.20 -8.74 -0.92
CA PRO A 45 5.03 -9.72 -1.98
C PRO A 45 3.59 -10.28 -1.97
N GLY A 46 3.09 -10.71 -3.14
CA GLY A 46 1.68 -11.08 -3.33
C GLY A 46 1.15 -12.10 -2.32
N GLU A 47 1.83 -13.24 -2.16
CA GLU A 47 1.38 -14.28 -1.21
C GLU A 47 1.35 -13.80 0.24
N MET A 48 2.31 -12.95 0.62
CA MET A 48 2.37 -12.38 1.96
C MET A 48 1.22 -11.40 2.20
N ALA A 49 0.90 -10.56 1.20
CA ALA A 49 -0.22 -9.63 1.28
C ALA A 49 -1.56 -10.35 1.50
N VAL A 50 -1.80 -11.45 0.77
CA VAL A 50 -3.00 -12.29 0.94
C VAL A 50 -3.08 -12.86 2.36
N ARG A 51 -2.02 -13.50 2.83
CA ARG A 51 -1.99 -14.13 4.16
C ARG A 51 -2.28 -13.13 5.28
N PHE A 52 -1.67 -11.95 5.23
CA PHE A 52 -1.96 -10.91 6.22
C PHE A 52 -3.39 -10.40 6.11
N PHE A 53 -3.87 -10.14 4.89
CA PHE A 53 -5.22 -9.62 4.68
C PHE A 53 -6.31 -10.56 5.20
N GLU A 54 -6.12 -11.87 5.04
CA GLU A 54 -7.06 -12.90 5.52
C GLU A 54 -7.03 -13.09 7.05
N ASN A 55 -5.89 -12.80 7.70
CA ASN A 55 -5.66 -13.14 9.10
C ASN A 55 -5.49 -11.94 10.05
N ALA A 56 -5.47 -10.70 9.53
CA ALA A 56 -5.34 -9.47 10.30
C ALA A 56 -6.65 -8.65 10.23
N PRO A 57 -7.66 -8.96 11.06
CA PRO A 57 -8.91 -8.20 11.06
C PRO A 57 -8.70 -6.74 11.47
N VAL A 58 -9.66 -5.88 11.14
CA VAL A 58 -9.66 -4.47 11.56
C VAL A 58 -9.52 -4.37 13.08
N GLY A 59 -8.60 -3.54 13.54
CA GLY A 59 -8.23 -3.41 14.96
C GLY A 59 -6.99 -4.20 15.37
N THR A 60 -6.41 -5.01 14.47
CA THR A 60 -5.10 -5.62 14.69
C THR A 60 -4.03 -4.54 14.89
N SER A 61 -3.32 -4.60 16.01
CA SER A 61 -2.25 -3.64 16.31
C SER A 61 -1.09 -3.75 15.33
N VAL A 62 -0.57 -2.61 14.89
CA VAL A 62 0.62 -2.50 14.03
C VAL A 62 1.64 -1.61 14.72
N THR A 63 2.84 -2.16 14.93
CA THR A 63 4.00 -1.44 15.47
C THR A 63 5.06 -1.34 14.39
N VAL A 64 5.49 -0.12 14.07
CA VAL A 64 6.56 0.16 13.12
C VAL A 64 7.75 0.70 13.91
N THR A 65 8.91 0.06 13.76
CA THR A 65 10.18 0.45 14.41
C THR A 65 11.27 0.60 13.35
N GLU A 66 12.37 1.25 13.74
CA GLU A 66 13.62 1.25 12.96
C GLU A 66 14.29 -0.14 12.97
#